data_AF-A0A3S1H0C4-F1
#
_entry.id   AF-A0A3S1H0C4-F1
#
_cell.length_a   1.000
_cell.length_b   1.000
_cell.length_c   1.000
_cell.angle_alpha   90.00
_cell.angle_beta   90.00
_cell.angle_gamma   90.00
#
_symmetry.space_group_name_H-M   'P 1'
#
loop_
_entity.id
_entity.type
_entity.pdbx_description
1 polymer ?
#
loop_
_entity_poly.entity_id
_entity_poly.type
_entity_poly.pdbx_seq_one_letter_code
_entity_poly.pdbx_strand_id
1 'polypeptide(L)' 'MARMDVTECRAALTLIRRTIEEYCPPGVLPSEEMVNGLYGPDPIHEAEALARAIIETVERLSR' A
#
# COMPACT_ATOMS: atom_id res chain seq x y z
N MET A 1 -1.59 5.98 -22.24
CA MET A 1 -2.02 5.59 -20.87
C MET A 1 -3.33 6.30 -20.58
N ALA A 2 -4.36 5.58 -20.14
CA ALA A 2 -5.56 6.23 -19.62
C ALA A 2 -5.19 7.01 -18.37
N ARG A 3 -5.69 8.24 -18.23
CA ARG A 3 -5.49 9.05 -17.03
C ARG A 3 -6.54 8.60 -16.02
N MET A 4 -6.13 7.83 -15.02
CA MET A 4 -7.02 7.50 -13.90
C MET A 4 -7.30 8.75 -13.09
N ASP A 5 -8.54 8.89 -12.62
CA ASP A 5 -8.86 9.95 -11.67
C ASP A 5 -8.28 9.62 -10.27
N VAL A 6 -8.05 10.64 -9.45
CA VAL A 6 -7.44 10.45 -8.11
C VAL A 6 -8.31 9.56 -7.21
N THR A 7 -9.62 9.60 -7.39
CA THR A 7 -10.61 8.81 -6.66
C THR A 7 -10.57 7.35 -7.08
N GLU A 8 -10.54 7.07 -8.38
CA GLU A 8 -10.28 5.73 -8.92
C GLU A 8 -8.95 5.16 -8.43
N CYS A 9 -7.88 5.96 -8.43
CA CYS A 9 -6.59 5.55 -7.88
C CYS A 9 -6.70 5.19 -6.40
N ARG A 10 -7.35 6.02 -5.58
CA ARG A 10 -7.53 5.73 -4.16
C ARG A 10 -8.36 4.47 -3.94
N ALA A 11 -9.46 4.29 -4.68
CA ALA A 11 -10.29 3.10 -4.58
C ALA A 11 -9.49 1.82 -4.90
N ALA A 12 -8.64 1.86 -5.94
CA ALA A 12 -7.76 0.76 -6.29
C ALA A 12 -6.72 0.47 -5.18
N LEU A 13 -6.08 1.52 -4.64
CA LEU A 13 -5.11 1.38 -3.54
C LEU A 13 -5.75 0.84 -2.26
N THR A 14 -6.97 1.28 -1.92
CA THR A 14 -7.72 0.74 -0.77
C THR A 14 -8.00 -0.75 -0.91
N LEU A 15 -8.33 -1.23 -2.12
CA LEU A 15 -8.53 -2.66 -2.37
C LEU A 15 -7.24 -3.46 -2.14
N ILE A 16 -6.11 -2.95 -2.62
CA ILE A 16 -4.80 -3.59 -2.45
C ILE A 16 -4.40 -3.58 -0.97
N ARG A 17 -4.58 -2.45 -0.27
CA ARG A 17 -4.32 -2.32 1.17
C ARG A 17 -5.07 -3.38 1.97
N ARG A 18 -6.38 -3.51 1.77
CA ARG A 18 -7.19 -4.51 2.47
C ARG A 18 -6.69 -5.93 2.24
N THR A 19 -6.29 -6.22 1.00
CA THR A 19 -5.73 -7.53 0.65
C THR A 19 -4.43 -7.79 1.41
N ILE A 20 -3.52 -6.81 1.48
CA ILE A 20 -2.27 -6.95 2.25
C ILE A 20 -2.56 -7.10 3.74
N GLU A 21 -3.47 -6.30 4.28
CA GLU A 21 -3.84 -6.36 5.71
C GLU A 21 -4.49 -7.69 6.10
N GLU A 22 -5.21 -8.33 5.18
CA GLU A 22 -5.86 -9.64 5.40
C GLU A 22 -4.90 -10.83 5.28
N TYR A 23 -4.00 -10.81 4.29
CA TYR A 23 -3.20 -11.98 3.93
C TYR A 23 -1.73 -11.91 4.33
N CYS A 24 -1.18 -10.71 4.58
CA CYS A 24 0.22 -10.56 4.90
C CYS A 24 0.46 -10.54 6.43
N PRO A 25 1.68 -10.90 6.89
CA PRO A 25 2.01 -10.90 8.31
C PRO A 25 1.79 -9.53 8.97
N PRO A 26 1.41 -9.47 10.26
CA PRO A 26 1.26 -8.20 10.96
C PRO A 26 2.57 -7.39 10.97
N GLY A 27 2.43 -6.07 10.82
CA GLY A 27 3.52 -5.12 10.88
C GLY A 27 4.28 -4.84 9.57
N VAL A 28 3.92 -5.51 8.46
CA VAL A 28 4.57 -5.26 7.15
C VAL A 28 4.06 -4.00 6.43
N LEU A 29 2.88 -3.49 6.81
CA LEU A 29 2.26 -2.32 6.20
C LEU A 29 1.89 -1.29 7.27
N PRO A 30 2.44 -0.06 7.25
CA PRO A 30 1.97 1.04 8.09
C PRO A 30 0.54 1.47 7.70
N SER A 31 -0.20 2.07 8.63
CA SER A 31 -1.53 2.61 8.34
C SER A 31 -1.47 3.74 7.30
N GLU A 32 -2.55 3.95 6.56
CA GLU A 32 -2.64 5.05 5.58
C GLU A 32 -2.43 6.41 6.26
N GLU A 33 -2.95 6.61 7.48
CA GLU A 33 -2.71 7.83 8.26
C GLU A 33 -1.22 8.06 8.56
N MET A 34 -0.48 6.99 8.89
CA MET A 34 0.95 7.08 9.12
C MET A 34 1.71 7.40 7.83
N VAL A 35 1.35 6.77 6.71
CA VAL A 35 1.94 7.07 5.40
C VAL A 35 1.70 8.53 5.02
N ASN A 36 0.46 9.01 5.16
CA ASN A 36 0.08 10.39 4.89
C ASN A 36 0.83 11.38 5.79
N GLY A 37 1.03 11.05 7.07
CA GLY A 37 1.77 11.88 8.01
C GLY A 37 3.27 11.97 7.71
N LEU A 38 3.87 10.91 7.15
CA LEU A 38 5.30 10.86 6.84
C LEU A 38 5.64 11.42 5.47
N TYR A 39 4.82 11.15 4.47
CA TYR A 39 5.15 11.40 3.06
C TYR A 39 4.16 12.36 2.38
N GLY A 40 2.99 12.60 2.96
CA GLY A 40 1.91 13.41 2.38
C GLY A 40 0.85 12.59 1.66
N PRO A 41 -0.29 13.21 1.30
CA PRO A 41 -1.51 12.49 0.91
C PRO A 41 -1.52 11.98 -0.53
N ASP A 42 -0.47 12.19 -1.32
CA ASP A 42 -0.48 11.82 -2.74
C ASP A 42 -0.54 10.29 -2.91
N PRO A 43 -1.37 9.78 -3.85
CA PRO A 43 -1.57 8.33 -4.03
C PRO A 43 -0.29 7.54 -4.26
N ILE A 44 0.76 8.17 -4.79
CA ILE A 44 2.05 7.52 -5.02
C ILE A 44 2.72 7.06 -3.72
N HIS A 45 2.59 7.81 -2.63
CA HIS A 45 3.21 7.44 -1.36
C HIS A 45 2.56 6.21 -0.73
N GLU A 46 1.24 6.11 -0.85
CA GLU A 46 0.49 4.92 -0.47
C GLU A 46 0.88 3.73 -1.36
N ALA A 47 0.97 3.91 -2.67
CA ALA A 47 1.42 2.87 -3.59
C ALA A 47 2.82 2.33 -3.25
N GLU A 48 3.76 3.21 -2.91
CA GLU A 48 5.11 2.84 -2.47
C GLU A 48 5.11 2.05 -1.15
N ALA A 49 4.26 2.44 -0.19
CA ALA A 49 4.09 1.69 1.05
C ALA A 49 3.56 0.27 0.80
N LEU A 50 2.55 0.13 -0.06
CA LEU A 50 1.99 -1.17 -0.46
C LEU A 50 3.02 -2.03 -1.18
N ALA A 51 3.81 -1.46 -2.09
CA ALA A 51 4.87 -2.17 -2.80
C ALA A 51 5.93 -2.72 -1.84
N ARG A 52 6.38 -1.90 -0.86
CA ARG A 52 7.32 -2.35 0.17
C ARG A 52 6.76 -3.49 1.02
N ALA A 53 5.50 -3.40 1.43
CA ALA A 53 4.84 -4.45 2.22
C ALA A 53 4.78 -5.79 1.48
N ILE A 54 4.52 -5.77 0.17
CA ILE A 54 4.54 -6.97 -0.67
C ILE A 54 5.95 -7.56 -0.73
N ILE A 55 6.97 -6.74 -1.01
CA ILE A 55 8.36 -7.19 -1.08
C ILE A 55 8.79 -7.83 0.25
N GLU A 56 8.56 -7.15 1.38
CA GLU A 56 8.89 -7.67 2.70
C GLU A 56 8.18 -8.99 3.00
N THR A 57 6.91 -9.11 2.60
CA THR A 57 6.16 -10.35 2.76
C THR A 57 6.78 -11.50 1.95
N VAL A 58 7.13 -11.26 0.69
CA VAL A 58 7.77 -12.27 -0.18
C VAL A 58 9.16 -12.66 0.34
N GLU A 59 9.94 -11.69 0.82
CA GLU A 59 11.25 -11.95 1.42
C GLU A 59 11.15 -12.82 2.68
N ARG A 60 10.12 -12.63 3.51
CA ARG A 60 9.87 -13.46 4.69
C ARG A 60 9.45 -14.89 4.32
N LEU A 61 8.68 -15.08 3.24
CA LEU A 61 8.26 -16.40 2.76
C LEU A 61 9.38 -17.20 2.08
N SER A 62 10.41 -16.51 1.59
CA SER A 62 11.54 -17.12 0.89
C SER A 62 12.71 -17.50 1.81
N ARG A 63 12.55 -17.30 3.13
CA ARG A 63 13.52 -17.66 4.18
C ARG A 63 13.07 -18.90 4.92
#